data_AF-A0A3C1LZ25-F1
#
_entry.id   AF-A0A3C1LZ25-F1
#
_cell.length_a   1.000
_cell.length_b   1.000
_cell.length_c   1.000
_cell.angle_alpha   90.00
_cell.angle_beta   90.00
_cell.angle_gamma   90.00
#
_symmetry.space_group_name_H-M   'P 1'
#
loop_
_entity.id
_entity.type
_entity.pdbx_description
1 polymer ?
#
loop_
_entity_poly.entity_id
_entity_poly.type
_entity_poly.pdbx_seq_one_letter_code
_entity_poly.pdbx_strand_id
1 'polypeptide(L)'
;MEASDNGNGLVEKKSTIPSIVEQAFADGYLTPAMEAEVGRICDSALDLSPEDYMALDRLMGALLSGEVVAVPRKQFINVMEELVLNEAVARVAEIESSSERVVDLGDIAAYALNRLPPLYATSEEGASYQRERALADLQYLIAQQVKEAIERNLAQPHQYSLERSAVERIQIKSAKDSLTEQLSALLKAYAPTVEIVD
;
A
#
# COMPACT_ATOMS: atom_id res chain seq x y z
N MET A 1 -22.31 37.28 -3.89
CA MET A 1 -21.04 37.98 -3.65
C MET A 1 -20.25 37.13 -2.68
N GLU A 2 -19.82 35.96 -3.17
CA GLU A 2 -18.49 35.75 -3.77
C GLU A 2 -17.42 35.84 -2.68
N ALA A 3 -17.12 34.72 -2.04
CA ALA A 3 -16.22 33.66 -2.49
C ALA A 3 -14.76 34.12 -2.50
N SER A 4 -13.99 33.59 -1.54
CA SER A 4 -12.58 33.28 -1.76
C SER A 4 -12.28 32.04 -0.96
N ASP A 5 -12.52 30.96 -1.68
CA ASP A 5 -12.06 29.60 -1.52
C ASP A 5 -10.55 29.59 -1.24
N ASN A 6 -10.16 29.19 -0.03
CA ASN A 6 -8.77 28.91 0.30
C ASN A 6 -8.42 27.54 -0.29
N GLY A 7 -8.16 27.56 -1.60
CA GLY A 7 -7.51 26.47 -2.31
C GLY A 7 -6.10 26.26 -1.74
N ASN A 8 -5.98 25.29 -0.83
CA ASN A 8 -4.72 24.68 -0.44
C ASN A 8 -4.16 23.90 -1.65
N GLY A 9 -3.63 24.64 -2.62
CA GLY A 9 -2.83 24.11 -3.69
C GLY A 9 -1.46 23.75 -3.12
N LEU A 10 -1.28 22.47 -2.82
CA LEU A 10 0.05 21.87 -2.79
C LEU A 10 0.69 22.17 -4.16
N VAL A 11 1.53 23.20 -4.18
CA VAL A 11 2.37 23.52 -5.32
C VAL A 11 3.24 22.30 -5.52
N GLU A 12 2.92 21.48 -6.52
CA GLU A 12 3.86 20.53 -7.10
C GLU A 12 5.06 21.35 -7.54
N LYS A 13 6.09 21.38 -6.70
CA LYS A 13 7.37 21.97 -7.03
C LYS A 13 7.93 21.11 -8.16
N LYS A 14 7.82 21.57 -9.41
CA LYS A 14 8.51 20.96 -10.55
C LYS A 14 10.00 20.90 -10.21
N SER A 15 10.48 19.73 -9.85
CA SER A 15 11.88 19.46 -9.56
C SER A 15 12.66 19.54 -10.88
N THR A 16 13.57 20.49 -11.03
CA THR A 16 14.52 20.53 -12.17
C THR A 16 15.75 19.69 -11.82
N ILE A 17 16.43 19.11 -12.82
CA ILE A 17 17.64 18.29 -12.62
C ILE A 17 18.68 18.98 -11.71
N PRO A 18 19.03 20.28 -11.89
CA PRO A 18 20.00 20.97 -11.03
C PRO A 18 19.60 21.01 -9.56
N SER A 19 18.30 21.21 -9.27
CA SER A 19 17.80 21.23 -7.89
C SER A 19 17.87 19.87 -7.23
N ILE A 20 17.69 18.78 -7.99
CA ILE A 20 17.80 17.41 -7.47
C ILE A 20 19.26 17.09 -7.16
N VAL A 21 20.17 17.51 -8.05
CA VAL A 21 21.60 17.32 -7.89
C VAL A 21 22.11 18.06 -6.65
N GLU A 22 21.75 19.33 -6.48
CA GLU A 22 22.12 20.11 -5.28
C GLU A 22 21.60 19.47 -3.99
N GLN A 23 20.37 18.95 -4.00
CA GLN A 23 19.82 18.23 -2.86
C GLN A 23 20.60 16.94 -2.56
N ALA A 24 21.00 16.18 -3.58
CA ALA A 24 21.82 14.98 -3.42
C ALA A 24 23.22 15.30 -2.84
N PHE A 25 23.81 16.44 -3.21
CA PHE A 25 25.07 16.92 -2.61
C PHE A 25 24.89 17.37 -1.15
N ALA A 26 23.78 18.05 -0.83
CA ALA A 26 23.49 18.49 0.53
C ALA A 26 23.25 17.29 1.47
N ASP A 27 22.57 16.27 0.97
CA ASP A 27 22.22 15.08 1.74
C ASP A 27 23.35 14.02 1.75
N GLY A 28 24.31 14.09 0.82
CA GLY A 28 25.41 13.12 0.65
C GLY A 28 24.96 11.76 0.10
N TYR A 29 23.68 11.60 -0.23
CA TYR A 29 23.10 10.38 -0.76
C TYR A 29 22.17 10.69 -1.93
N LEU A 30 22.27 9.88 -2.98
CA LEU A 30 21.28 9.88 -4.05
C LEU A 30 20.17 8.89 -3.68
N THR A 31 19.00 9.42 -3.33
CA THR A 31 17.86 8.57 -2.99
C THR A 31 17.22 7.98 -4.26
N PRO A 32 16.59 6.79 -4.18
CA PRO A 32 15.88 6.21 -5.32
C PRO A 32 14.76 7.09 -5.91
N ALA A 33 14.16 7.96 -5.10
CA ALA A 33 13.15 8.91 -5.56
C ALA A 33 13.78 9.99 -6.46
N MET A 34 14.95 10.52 -6.06
CA MET A 34 15.72 11.49 -6.84
C MET A 34 16.21 10.91 -8.16
N GLU A 35 16.75 9.68 -8.13
CA GLU A 35 17.16 8.97 -9.35
C GLU A 35 16.00 8.76 -10.33
N ALA A 36 14.82 8.35 -9.84
CA ALA A 36 13.64 8.14 -10.66
C ALA A 36 13.10 9.46 -11.25
N GLU A 37 13.20 10.56 -10.50
CA GLU A 37 12.85 11.90 -10.97
C GLU A 37 13.77 12.35 -12.11
N VAL A 38 15.09 12.20 -11.92
CA VAL A 38 16.09 12.50 -12.95
C VAL A 38 15.85 11.64 -14.19
N GLY A 39 15.64 10.33 -14.03
CA GLY A 39 15.31 9.42 -15.13
C GLY A 39 14.05 9.85 -15.89
N ARG A 40 12.98 10.22 -15.19
CA ARG A 40 11.75 10.71 -15.83
C ARG A 40 11.98 11.99 -16.64
N ILE A 41 12.75 12.93 -16.11
CA ILE A 41 13.05 14.18 -16.82
C ILE A 41 13.92 13.90 -18.05
N CYS A 42 14.91 13.02 -17.94
CA CYS A 42 15.74 12.58 -19.05
C CYS A 42 14.93 11.84 -20.14
N ASP A 43 13.98 10.99 -19.76
CA ASP A 43 13.14 10.25 -20.71
C ASP A 43 12.06 11.15 -21.36
N SER A 44 11.62 12.20 -20.66
CA SER A 44 10.58 13.12 -21.14
C SER A 44 11.14 14.27 -21.99
N ALA A 45 12.42 14.62 -21.84
CA ALA A 45 13.07 15.69 -22.57
C ALA A 45 13.75 15.14 -23.84
N LEU A 46 13.20 15.48 -25.01
CA LEU A 46 13.80 15.14 -26.31
C LEU A 46 15.15 15.84 -26.55
N ASP A 47 15.37 17.00 -25.93
CA ASP A 47 16.64 17.72 -25.87
C ASP A 47 16.84 18.26 -24.45
N LEU A 48 17.85 17.78 -23.72
CA LEU A 48 18.21 18.34 -22.41
C LEU A 48 18.88 19.70 -22.60
N SER A 49 18.60 20.64 -21.69
CA SER A 49 19.29 21.92 -21.69
C SER A 49 20.78 21.73 -21.36
N PRO A 50 21.67 22.62 -21.81
CA PRO A 50 23.08 22.55 -21.43
C PRO A 50 23.28 22.61 -19.90
N GLU A 51 22.38 23.28 -19.17
CA GLU A 51 22.41 23.32 -17.70
C GLU A 51 22.11 21.96 -17.08
N ASP A 52 21.14 21.22 -17.63
CA ASP A 52 20.80 19.87 -17.18
C ASP A 52 21.95 18.89 -17.43
N TYR A 53 22.61 18.98 -18.59
CA TYR A 53 23.79 18.18 -18.90
C TYR A 53 24.96 18.44 -17.95
N MET A 54 25.22 19.72 -17.62
CA MET A 54 26.26 20.08 -16.65
C MET A 54 25.93 19.56 -15.24
N ALA A 55 24.66 19.61 -14.84
CA ALA A 55 24.22 19.07 -13.57
C ALA A 55 24.36 17.53 -13.51
N LEU A 56 24.04 16.83 -14.59
CA LEU A 56 24.24 15.39 -14.74
C LEU A 56 25.72 15.00 -14.68
N ASP A 57 26.58 15.71 -15.41
CA ASP A 57 28.03 15.46 -15.40
C ASP A 57 28.63 15.65 -14.00
N ARG A 58 28.19 16.69 -13.29
CA ARG A 58 28.57 16.93 -11.90
C ARG A 58 28.09 15.80 -10.97
N LEU A 59 26.86 15.32 -11.14
CA LEU A 59 26.34 14.19 -10.36
C LEU A 59 27.11 12.90 -10.66
N MET A 60 27.43 12.62 -11.93
CA MET A 60 28.25 11.47 -12.32
C MET A 60 29.65 11.55 -11.70
N GLY A 61 30.29 12.72 -11.73
CA GLY A 61 31.57 12.95 -11.07
C GLY A 61 31.53 12.66 -9.58
N ALA A 62 30.46 13.07 -8.89
CA ALA A 62 30.27 12.83 -7.46
C ALA A 62 29.98 11.37 -7.10
N LEU A 63 29.25 10.64 -7.95
CA LEU A 63 29.07 9.20 -7.80
C LEU A 63 30.39 8.44 -7.98
N LEU A 64 31.24 8.88 -8.92
CA LEU A 64 32.56 8.27 -9.18
C LEU A 64 33.60 8.62 -8.12
N SER A 65 33.56 9.84 -7.56
CA SER A 65 34.45 10.27 -6.48
C SER A 65 34.03 9.73 -5.10
N GLY A 66 32.80 9.21 -4.99
CA GLY A 66 32.22 8.73 -3.73
C GLY A 66 31.74 9.84 -2.79
N GLU A 67 31.66 11.09 -3.28
CA GLU A 67 31.08 12.23 -2.53
C GLU A 67 29.57 12.08 -2.34
N VAL A 68 28.90 11.39 -3.27
CA VAL A 68 27.49 11.02 -3.18
C VAL A 68 27.39 9.50 -3.29
N VAL A 69 26.76 8.87 -2.30
CA VAL A 69 26.51 7.41 -2.33
C VAL A 69 25.09 7.16 -2.82
N ALA A 70 24.94 6.46 -3.94
CA ALA A 70 23.63 5.98 -4.37
C ALA A 70 23.14 4.91 -3.40
N VAL A 71 22.00 5.17 -2.75
CA VAL A 71 21.37 4.16 -1.89
C VAL A 71 20.67 3.16 -2.80
N PRO A 72 21.14 1.90 -2.89
CA PRO A 72 20.50 0.93 -3.77
C PRO A 72 19.06 0.71 -3.32
N ARG A 73 18.13 0.67 -4.28
CA ARG A 73 16.76 0.21 -4.04
C ARG A 73 16.83 -1.22 -3.52
N LYS A 74 16.68 -1.43 -2.21
CA LYS A 74 16.44 -2.77 -1.68
C LYS A 74 15.05 -3.20 -2.14
N GLN A 75 15.01 -4.11 -3.11
CA GLN A 75 13.78 -4.76 -3.53
C GLN A 75 13.45 -5.84 -2.49
N PHE A 76 12.34 -5.66 -1.78
CA PHE A 76 11.80 -6.67 -0.88
C PHE A 76 10.63 -7.33 -1.58
N ILE A 77 10.72 -8.64 -1.82
CA ILE A 77 9.66 -9.41 -2.47
C ILE A 77 9.09 -10.45 -1.51
N ASN A 78 7.77 -10.56 -1.45
CA ASN A 78 7.11 -11.62 -0.70
C ASN A 78 6.89 -12.83 -1.62
N VAL A 79 7.66 -13.89 -1.40
CA VAL A 79 7.61 -15.10 -2.24
C VAL A 79 6.26 -15.81 -2.13
N MET A 80 5.53 -15.62 -1.03
CA MET A 80 4.19 -16.22 -0.85
C MET A 80 3.16 -15.67 -1.83
N GLU A 81 3.34 -14.45 -2.33
CA GLU A 81 2.39 -13.81 -3.24
C GLU A 81 2.27 -14.61 -4.54
N GLU A 82 3.40 -14.98 -5.13
CA GLU A 82 3.47 -15.83 -6.33
C GLU A 82 2.84 -17.21 -6.09
N LEU A 83 3.20 -17.87 -5.00
CA LEU A 83 2.73 -19.23 -4.69
C LEU A 83 1.21 -19.28 -4.45
N VAL A 84 0.68 -18.30 -3.71
CA VAL A 84 -0.76 -18.20 -3.42
C VAL A 84 -1.54 -17.85 -4.67
N LEU A 85 -1.04 -16.91 -5.49
CA LEU A 85 -1.68 -16.55 -6.77
C LEU A 85 -1.77 -17.76 -7.69
N ASN A 86 -0.69 -18.52 -7.84
CA ASN A 86 -0.67 -19.71 -8.70
C ASN A 86 -1.68 -20.77 -8.24
N GLU A 87 -1.73 -21.09 -6.94
CA GLU A 87 -2.71 -22.05 -6.41
C GLU A 87 -4.15 -21.50 -6.55
N ALA A 88 -4.38 -20.23 -6.25
CA ALA A 88 -5.70 -19.62 -6.35
C ALA A 88 -6.22 -19.60 -7.79
N VAL A 89 -5.37 -19.25 -8.77
CA VAL A 89 -5.73 -19.29 -10.19
C VAL A 89 -6.08 -20.71 -10.63
N ALA A 90 -5.28 -21.71 -10.24
CA ALA A 90 -5.55 -23.10 -10.56
C ALA A 90 -6.92 -23.56 -10.02
N ARG A 91 -7.21 -23.26 -8.75
CA ARG A 91 -8.48 -23.63 -8.11
C ARG A 91 -9.69 -22.87 -8.65
N VAL A 92 -9.54 -21.57 -8.89
CA VAL A 92 -10.62 -20.75 -9.45
C VAL A 92 -10.94 -21.20 -10.87
N ALA A 93 -9.93 -21.48 -11.71
CA ALA A 93 -10.15 -21.98 -13.06
C ALA A 93 -10.89 -23.34 -13.08
N GLU A 94 -10.55 -24.26 -12.17
CA GLU A 94 -11.31 -25.50 -11.99
C GLU A 94 -12.78 -25.24 -11.64
N ILE A 95 -13.03 -24.30 -10.71
CA ILE A 95 -14.39 -23.98 -10.25
C ILE A 95 -15.19 -23.28 -11.34
N GLU A 96 -14.65 -22.27 -12.01
CA GLU A 96 -15.31 -21.55 -13.10
C GLU A 96 -15.62 -22.46 -14.30
N SER A 97 -14.77 -23.47 -14.54
CA SER A 97 -15.06 -24.48 -15.57
C SER A 97 -16.23 -25.41 -15.19
N SER A 98 -16.45 -25.63 -13.89
CA SER A 98 -17.50 -26.51 -13.35
C SER A 98 -18.79 -25.79 -12.95
N SER A 99 -18.70 -24.48 -12.71
CA SER A 99 -19.74 -23.63 -12.14
C SER A 99 -19.71 -22.26 -12.83
N GLU A 100 -20.85 -21.77 -13.30
CA GLU A 100 -20.97 -20.46 -13.97
C GLU A 100 -20.89 -19.26 -12.98
N ARG A 101 -20.12 -19.39 -11.90
CA ARG A 101 -19.97 -18.38 -10.87
C ARG A 101 -18.64 -17.66 -11.04
N VAL A 102 -18.69 -16.34 -11.08
CA VAL A 102 -17.50 -15.49 -11.09
C VAL A 102 -16.96 -15.39 -9.68
N VAL A 103 -15.68 -15.72 -9.51
CA VAL A 103 -14.99 -15.71 -8.23
C VAL A 103 -13.90 -14.64 -8.26
N ASP A 104 -13.85 -13.77 -7.24
CA ASP A 104 -12.83 -12.71 -7.19
C ASP A 104 -11.49 -13.26 -6.67
N LEU A 105 -10.51 -13.33 -7.57
CA LEU A 105 -9.13 -13.75 -7.27
C LEU A 105 -8.45 -12.80 -6.27
N GLY A 106 -8.74 -11.49 -6.34
CA GLY A 106 -8.12 -10.49 -5.47
C GLY A 106 -8.50 -10.70 -4.01
N ASP A 107 -9.79 -10.89 -3.74
CA ASP A 107 -10.32 -11.21 -2.41
C ASP A 107 -9.75 -12.52 -1.87
N ILE A 108 -9.66 -13.56 -2.71
CA ILE A 108 -9.11 -14.86 -2.31
C ILE A 108 -7.64 -14.74 -1.93
N ALA A 109 -6.84 -14.10 -2.79
CA ALA A 109 -5.42 -13.90 -2.55
C ALA A 109 -5.19 -13.09 -1.28
N ALA A 110 -5.92 -11.97 -1.10
CA ALA A 110 -5.84 -11.16 0.10
C ALA A 110 -6.24 -11.94 1.37
N TYR A 111 -7.29 -12.76 1.29
CA TYR A 111 -7.73 -13.58 2.42
C TYR A 111 -6.68 -14.61 2.82
N ALA A 112 -6.07 -15.28 1.85
CA ALA A 112 -5.06 -16.29 2.09
C ALA A 112 -3.75 -15.66 2.59
N LEU A 113 -3.25 -14.61 1.93
CA LEU A 113 -1.98 -13.95 2.30
C LEU A 113 -2.01 -13.37 3.72
N ASN A 114 -3.15 -12.86 4.17
CA ASN A 114 -3.30 -12.34 5.54
C ASN A 114 -3.24 -13.41 6.64
N ARG A 115 -3.25 -14.71 6.28
CA ARG A 115 -3.19 -15.85 7.22
C ARG A 115 -1.94 -16.68 7.06
N LEU A 116 -1.14 -16.40 6.05
CA LEU A 116 0.08 -17.11 5.74
C LEU A 116 1.28 -16.38 6.35
N PRO A 117 2.31 -17.11 6.81
CA PRO A 117 3.55 -16.47 7.24
C PRO A 117 4.20 -15.78 6.03
N PRO A 118 4.55 -14.48 6.11
CA PRO A 118 5.17 -13.77 5.00
C PRO A 118 6.63 -14.24 4.81
N LEU A 119 7.04 -14.46 3.56
CA LEU A 119 8.40 -14.88 3.21
C LEU A 119 9.07 -13.81 2.36
N TYR A 120 9.74 -12.87 3.02
CA TYR A 120 10.46 -11.81 2.33
C TYR A 120 11.87 -12.21 1.92
N ALA A 121 12.26 -11.81 0.71
CA ALA A 121 13.62 -11.94 0.20
C ALA A 121 14.12 -10.60 -0.38
N THR A 122 15.43 -10.37 -0.26
CA THR A 122 16.12 -9.18 -0.78
C THR A 122 16.99 -9.47 -2.00
N SER A 123 17.09 -10.73 -2.41
CA SER A 123 17.85 -11.21 -3.56
C SER A 123 17.07 -12.30 -4.28
N GLU A 124 17.36 -12.46 -5.57
CA GLU A 124 16.74 -13.49 -6.42
C GLU A 124 17.09 -14.91 -5.95
N GLU A 125 18.34 -15.13 -5.53
CA GLU A 125 18.78 -16.40 -4.95
C GLU A 125 18.03 -16.72 -3.64
N GLY A 126 17.89 -15.72 -2.76
CA GLY A 126 17.14 -15.86 -1.52
C GLY A 126 15.66 -16.12 -1.77
N ALA A 127 15.09 -15.53 -2.82
CA ALA A 127 13.71 -15.77 -3.20
C ALA A 127 13.49 -17.21 -3.69
N SER A 128 14.42 -17.73 -4.50
CA SER A 128 14.37 -19.12 -4.97
C SER A 128 14.49 -20.12 -3.83
N TYR A 129 15.41 -19.91 -2.89
CA TYR A 129 15.54 -20.73 -1.69
C TYR A 129 14.26 -20.73 -0.86
N GLN A 130 13.67 -19.55 -0.62
CA GLN A 130 12.43 -19.42 0.14
C GLN A 130 11.25 -20.07 -0.59
N ARG A 131 11.22 -20.05 -1.92
CA ARG A 131 10.21 -20.71 -2.74
C ARG A 131 10.27 -22.23 -2.58
N GLU A 132 11.46 -22.82 -2.73
CA GLU A 132 11.66 -24.27 -2.56
C GLU A 132 11.27 -24.74 -1.16
N ARG A 133 11.70 -23.98 -0.14
CA ARG A 133 11.33 -24.27 1.25
C ARG A 133 9.82 -24.16 1.49
N ALA A 134 9.16 -23.14 0.93
CA ALA A 134 7.72 -22.98 1.05
C ALA A 134 6.95 -24.12 0.37
N LEU A 135 7.43 -24.62 -0.77
CA LEU A 135 6.85 -25.78 -1.44
C LEU A 135 7.02 -27.06 -0.61
N ALA A 136 8.15 -27.24 0.08
CA ALA A 136 8.37 -28.39 0.95
C ALA A 136 7.51 -28.36 2.23
N ASP A 137 7.43 -27.21 2.91
CA ASP A 137 6.89 -27.12 4.26
C ASP A 137 5.47 -26.55 4.32
N LEU A 138 5.11 -25.64 3.40
CA LEU A 138 3.92 -24.79 3.50
C LEU A 138 2.88 -25.06 2.42
N GLN A 139 3.16 -25.92 1.43
CA GLN A 139 2.23 -26.19 0.32
C GLN A 139 0.85 -26.65 0.81
N TYR A 140 0.80 -27.54 1.82
CA TYR A 140 -0.45 -27.98 2.41
C TYR A 140 -1.25 -26.81 3.02
N LEU A 141 -0.56 -25.93 3.73
CA LEU A 141 -1.17 -24.80 4.41
C LEU A 141 -1.65 -23.74 3.41
N ILE A 142 -0.89 -23.50 2.33
CA ILE A 142 -1.32 -22.65 1.21
C ILE A 142 -2.62 -23.18 0.60
N ALA A 143 -2.65 -24.47 0.24
CA ALA A 143 -3.83 -25.09 -0.34
C ALA A 143 -5.05 -25.02 0.59
N GLN A 144 -4.85 -25.22 1.89
CA GLN A 144 -5.91 -25.08 2.89
C GLN A 144 -6.45 -23.65 2.95
N GLN A 145 -5.58 -22.64 3.04
CA GLN A 145 -6.00 -21.24 3.14
C GLN A 145 -6.70 -20.75 1.87
N VAL A 146 -6.23 -21.17 0.69
CA VAL A 146 -6.89 -20.87 -0.59
C VAL A 146 -8.26 -21.54 -0.67
N LYS A 147 -8.39 -22.80 -0.23
CA LYS A 147 -9.67 -23.49 -0.18
C LYS A 147 -10.67 -22.78 0.75
N GLU A 148 -10.26 -22.42 1.96
CA GLU A 148 -11.10 -21.67 2.90
C GLU A 148 -11.51 -20.30 2.35
N ALA A 149 -10.60 -19.63 1.62
CA ALA A 149 -10.87 -18.36 0.96
C ALA A 149 -11.97 -18.49 -0.11
N ILE A 150 -11.85 -19.52 -0.95
CA ILE A 150 -12.82 -19.84 -1.99
C ILE A 150 -14.18 -20.18 -1.39
N GLU A 151 -14.24 -21.06 -0.39
CA GLU A 151 -15.49 -21.44 0.27
C GLU A 151 -16.21 -20.22 0.86
N ARG A 152 -15.46 -19.30 1.45
CA ARG A 152 -15.99 -18.04 1.97
C ARG A 152 -16.48 -17.11 0.86
N ASN A 153 -15.73 -16.99 -0.23
CA ASN A 153 -16.12 -16.16 -1.37
C ASN A 153 -17.41 -16.70 -2.02
N LEU A 154 -17.51 -18.02 -2.18
CA LEU A 154 -18.71 -18.70 -2.68
C LEU A 154 -19.92 -18.57 -1.74
N ALA A 155 -19.70 -18.54 -0.42
CA ALA A 155 -20.75 -18.32 0.57
C ALA A 155 -21.23 -16.85 0.63
N GLN A 156 -20.36 -15.89 0.28
CA GLN A 156 -20.63 -14.45 0.35
C GLN A 156 -20.12 -13.71 -0.89
N PRO A 157 -20.74 -13.89 -2.07
CA PRO A 157 -20.20 -13.39 -3.34
C PRO A 157 -20.13 -11.86 -3.46
N HIS A 158 -20.69 -11.07 -2.54
CA HIS A 158 -20.93 -9.62 -2.74
C HIS A 158 -20.54 -8.69 -1.57
N GLN A 159 -19.73 -9.11 -0.59
CA GLN A 159 -19.50 -8.27 0.60
C GLN A 159 -18.28 -7.33 0.55
N TYR A 160 -17.33 -7.51 -0.37
CA TYR A 160 -16.04 -6.82 -0.29
C TYR A 160 -15.87 -5.65 -1.28
N SER A 161 -16.67 -5.56 -2.33
CA SER A 161 -16.46 -4.58 -3.39
C SER A 161 -16.96 -3.16 -3.08
N LEU A 162 -17.87 -2.92 -2.11
CA LEU A 162 -18.34 -1.54 -1.83
C LEU A 162 -18.77 -1.20 -0.39
N GLU A 163 -19.06 -2.16 0.50
CA GLU A 163 -19.91 -1.84 1.68
C GLU A 163 -19.20 -1.71 3.04
N ARG A 164 -17.95 -2.17 3.21
CA ARG A 164 -17.26 -2.10 4.52
C ARG A 164 -17.14 -0.67 5.04
N SER A 165 -16.92 0.31 4.17
CA SER A 165 -16.80 1.70 4.62
C SER A 165 -18.16 2.32 4.99
N ALA A 166 -19.29 1.84 4.45
CA ALA A 166 -20.60 2.42 4.74
C ALA A 166 -21.25 1.80 5.98
N VAL A 167 -21.28 0.47 6.08
CA VAL A 167 -21.98 -0.23 7.17
C VAL A 167 -21.26 -0.07 8.50
N GLU A 168 -19.93 -0.14 8.51
CA GLU A 168 -19.13 0.07 9.73
C GLU A 168 -19.26 1.51 10.24
N ARG A 169 -19.28 2.52 9.34
CA ARG A 169 -19.55 3.92 9.72
C ARG A 169 -20.97 4.12 10.26
N ILE A 170 -21.98 3.47 9.67
CA ILE A 170 -23.39 3.60 10.11
C ILE A 170 -23.61 2.92 11.47
N GLN A 171 -23.09 1.71 11.68
CA GLN A 171 -23.21 0.99 12.95
C GLN A 171 -22.42 1.66 14.08
N ILE A 172 -21.19 2.12 13.82
CA ILE A 172 -20.42 2.85 14.84
C ILE A 172 -21.08 4.18 15.19
N LYS A 173 -21.66 4.89 14.20
CA LYS A 173 -22.38 6.14 14.45
C LYS A 173 -23.65 5.93 15.26
N SER A 174 -24.51 4.97 14.90
CA SER A 174 -25.75 4.70 15.64
C SER A 174 -25.49 4.19 17.06
N ALA A 175 -24.47 3.34 17.24
CA ALA A 175 -24.06 2.86 18.57
C ALA A 175 -23.49 4.00 19.44
N LYS A 176 -22.70 4.90 18.84
CA LYS A 176 -22.15 6.07 19.53
C LYS A 176 -23.26 7.04 19.96
N ASP A 177 -24.21 7.32 19.08
CA ASP A 177 -25.33 8.22 19.38
C ASP A 177 -26.19 7.65 20.53
N SER A 178 -26.53 6.35 20.48
CA SER A 178 -27.27 5.67 21.55
C SER A 178 -26.53 5.66 22.89
N LEU A 179 -25.21 5.40 22.90
CA LEU A 179 -24.39 5.45 24.11
C LEU A 179 -24.33 6.87 24.70
N THR A 180 -24.23 7.90 23.85
CA THR A 180 -24.21 9.29 24.32
C THR A 180 -25.55 9.72 24.92
N GLU A 181 -26.67 9.27 24.35
CA GLU A 181 -28.00 9.51 24.91
C GLU A 181 -28.16 8.85 26.29
N GLN A 182 -27.74 7.59 26.42
CA GLN A 182 -27.78 6.86 27.70
C GLN A 182 -26.89 7.52 28.77
N LEU A 183 -25.68 7.93 28.41
CA LEU A 183 -24.78 8.66 29.32
C LEU A 183 -25.37 10.02 29.71
N SER A 184 -25.97 10.75 28.76
CA SER A 184 -26.59 12.05 29.05
C SER A 184 -27.80 11.92 29.99
N ALA A 185 -28.59 10.86 29.86
CA ALA A 185 -29.72 10.57 30.73
C ALA A 185 -29.26 10.21 32.14
N LEU A 186 -28.22 9.37 32.26
CA LEU A 186 -27.62 9.05 33.55
C LEU A 186 -27.00 10.27 34.22
N LEU A 187 -26.25 11.11 33.49
CA LEU A 187 -25.66 12.33 34.04
C LEU A 187 -26.73 13.33 34.49
N LYS A 188 -27.86 13.44 33.78
CA LYS A 188 -29.00 14.26 34.22
C LYS A 188 -29.71 13.69 35.44
N ALA A 189 -29.85 12.37 35.53
CA ALA A 189 -30.46 11.69 36.67
C ALA A 189 -29.58 11.75 37.93
N TYR A 190 -28.25 11.79 37.74
CA TYR A 190 -27.27 11.88 38.82
C TYR A 190 -26.79 13.31 39.12
N ALA A 191 -27.18 14.29 38.32
CA ALA A 191 -26.94 15.69 38.64
C ALA A 191 -27.74 16.01 39.90
N PRO A 192 -27.08 16.21 41.06
CA PRO A 192 -27.80 16.70 42.23
C PRO A 192 -28.35 18.06 41.84
N THR A 193 -29.55 18.38 42.32
CA THR A 193 -30.09 19.74 42.31
C THR A 193 -29.09 20.65 43.02
N VAL A 194 -28.15 21.23 42.27
CA VAL A 194 -27.40 22.39 42.72
C VAL A 194 -28.41 23.51 42.65
N GLU A 195 -29.13 23.67 43.76
CA GLU A 195 -29.83 24.91 44.04
C GLU A 195 -28.77 26.01 43.95
N ILE A 196 -28.86 26.81 42.89
CA ILE A 196 -28.20 28.10 42.82
C ILE A 196 -28.92 28.94 43.86
N VAL A 197 -28.34 29.04 45.05
CA VAL A 197 -28.71 30.05 46.03
C VAL A 197 -28.04 31.35 45.60
N ASP A 198 -28.86 32.39 45.49
CA ASP A 198 -28.54 33.78 45.08
C ASP A 198 -27.28 34.38 45.73
#